data_AF-A0A2T2SCT3-F1
#
_entry.id   AF-A0A2T2SCT3-F1
#
_cell.length_a   1.000
_cell.length_b   1.000
_cell.length_c   1.000
_cell.angle_alpha   90.00
_cell.angle_beta   90.00
_cell.angle_gamma   90.00
#
_symmetry.space_group_name_H-M   'P 1'
#
loop_
_entity.id
_entity.type
_entity.pdbx_description
1 polymer ?
#
loop_
_entity_poly.entity_id
_entity_poly.type
_entity_poly.pdbx_seq_one_letter_code
_entity_poly.pdbx_strand_id
1 'polypeptide(L)'
;FKSTYHPGDTAWGVVYTRFLAPPLGVCTVPLMIGATTSALLDQPVWFYLAWGLPAAIALATAWTHFSLSRTIAELRFRSGQAAVRSVYDVLLERSPEWKPIFNVRTTSWHVELSVGRITYELQVDAWPNYDGLQKAARQSFTSEASSSASPSSYV
;
A
#
# COMPACT_ATOMS: atom_id res chain seq x y z
N PHE A 1 -3.16 10.97 9.06
CA PHE A 1 -3.09 11.32 7.63
C PHE A 1 -3.68 10.18 6.82
N LYS A 2 -4.52 10.50 5.84
CA LYS A 2 -5.15 9.54 4.92
C LYS A 2 -4.57 9.76 3.53
N SER A 3 -4.19 8.70 2.84
CA SER A 3 -3.71 8.77 1.46
C SER A 3 -4.89 8.87 0.49
N THR A 4 -4.62 9.19 -0.77
CA THR A 4 -5.62 9.18 -1.86
C THR A 4 -6.23 7.79 -2.07
N TYR A 5 -5.54 6.74 -1.60
CA TYR A 5 -5.98 5.34 -1.66
C TYR A 5 -6.81 4.91 -0.44
N HIS A 6 -7.07 5.81 0.50
CA HIS A 6 -7.83 5.48 1.70
C HIS A 6 -9.27 5.07 1.36
N PRO A 7 -9.75 3.89 1.80
CA PRO A 7 -11.07 3.37 1.42
C PRO A 7 -12.23 4.20 1.99
N GLY A 8 -12.01 4.94 3.08
CA GLY A 8 -13.04 5.79 3.69
C GLY A 8 -14.18 4.91 4.21
N ASP A 9 -15.42 5.31 3.92
CA ASP A 9 -16.62 4.54 4.24
C ASP A 9 -17.05 3.63 3.06
N THR A 10 -16.18 3.45 2.06
CA THR A 10 -16.50 2.67 0.86
C THR A 10 -16.52 1.18 1.19
N ALA A 11 -17.57 0.48 0.74
CA ALA A 11 -17.72 -0.96 0.95
C ALA A 11 -16.54 -1.78 0.40
N TRP A 12 -16.18 -2.83 1.13
CA TRP A 12 -15.04 -3.71 0.84
C TRP A 12 -14.98 -4.20 -0.62
N GLY A 13 -16.12 -4.63 -1.17
CA GLY A 13 -16.21 -5.13 -2.53
C GLY A 13 -15.90 -4.10 -3.62
N VAL A 14 -16.22 -2.82 -3.38
CA VAL A 14 -15.96 -1.73 -4.33
C VAL A 14 -14.46 -1.38 -4.34
N VAL A 15 -13.82 -1.39 -3.18
CA VAL A 15 -12.36 -1.18 -3.09
C VAL A 15 -11.64 -2.35 -3.76
N TYR A 16 -12.04 -3.58 -3.46
CA TYR A 16 -11.42 -4.77 -4.03
C TYR A 16 -11.53 -4.81 -5.56
N THR A 17 -12.72 -4.56 -6.12
CA THR A 17 -12.94 -4.56 -7.57
C THR A 17 -12.12 -3.50 -8.30
N ARG A 18 -11.92 -2.31 -7.70
CA ARG A 18 -11.07 -1.25 -8.27
C ARG A 18 -9.60 -1.68 -8.38
N PHE A 19 -9.07 -2.36 -7.36
CA PHE A 19 -7.69 -2.86 -7.39
C PHE A 19 -7.55 -4.14 -8.24
N LEU A 20 -8.64 -4.88 -8.45
CA LEU A 20 -8.70 -6.11 -9.24
C LEU A 20 -8.81 -5.87 -10.75
N ALA A 21 -9.43 -4.77 -11.17
CA ALA A 21 -9.66 -4.50 -12.60
C ALA A 21 -8.36 -4.42 -13.44
N PRO A 22 -7.29 -3.72 -13.01
CA PRO A 22 -6.04 -3.68 -13.78
C PRO A 22 -5.36 -5.05 -13.99
N PRO A 23 -5.12 -5.87 -12.94
CA PRO A 23 -4.49 -7.17 -13.13
C PRO A 23 -5.38 -8.15 -13.90
N LEU A 24 -6.70 -8.09 -13.74
CA LEU A 24 -7.61 -8.88 -14.59
C LEU A 24 -7.43 -8.53 -16.06
N GLY A 25 -7.35 -7.25 -16.41
CA GLY A 25 -7.08 -6.83 -17.79
C GLY A 25 -5.78 -7.43 -18.32
N VAL A 26 -4.68 -7.35 -17.56
CA VAL A 26 -3.38 -7.88 -17.96
C VAL A 26 -3.41 -9.41 -18.13
N CYS A 27 -4.12 -10.14 -17.26
CA CYS A 27 -4.19 -11.60 -17.34
C CYS A 27 -5.17 -12.09 -18.43
N THR A 28 -6.22 -11.33 -18.74
CA THR A 28 -7.24 -11.72 -19.72
C THR A 28 -6.84 -11.40 -21.16
N VAL A 29 -6.03 -10.37 -21.40
CA VAL A 29 -5.58 -9.99 -22.74
C VAL A 29 -4.80 -11.12 -23.45
N PRO A 30 -3.79 -11.77 -22.84
CA PRO A 30 -3.10 -12.90 -23.46
C PRO A 30 -4.01 -14.10 -23.71
N LEU A 31 -4.99 -14.34 -22.83
CA LEU A 31 -5.98 -15.42 -23.02
C LEU A 31 -6.88 -15.14 -24.22
N MET A 32 -7.34 -13.89 -24.40
CA MET A 32 -8.11 -13.48 -25.56
C MET A 32 -7.31 -13.62 -26.86
N ILE A 33 -6.04 -13.21 -26.85
CA ILE A 33 -5.13 -13.38 -28.00
C ILE A 33 -4.94 -14.86 -28.32
N GLY A 34 -4.63 -15.68 -27.31
CA GLY A 34 -4.45 -17.12 -27.45
C GLY A 34 -5.69 -17.83 -27.98
N ALA A 35 -6.86 -17.56 -27.38
CA ALA A 35 -8.14 -18.12 -27.81
C ALA A 35 -8.50 -17.72 -29.25
N THR A 36 -8.27 -16.45 -29.62
CA THR A 36 -8.53 -15.97 -30.98
C THR A 36 -7.61 -16.65 -31.98
N THR A 37 -6.31 -16.77 -31.65
CA THR A 37 -5.32 -17.43 -32.51
C THR A 37 -5.63 -18.93 -32.65
N SER A 38 -6.03 -19.60 -31.58
CA SER A 38 -6.43 -21.01 -31.63
C SER A 38 -7.72 -21.24 -32.41
N ALA A 39 -8.70 -20.32 -32.31
CA ALA A 39 -9.91 -20.38 -33.13
C ALA A 39 -9.61 -20.17 -34.64
N LEU A 40 -8.64 -19.29 -34.96
CA LEU A 40 -8.14 -19.11 -36.32
C LEU A 40 -7.40 -20.33 -36.87
N LEU A 41 -6.78 -21.13 -35.99
CA LEU A 41 -6.00 -22.32 -36.35
C LEU A 41 -6.79 -23.64 -36.20
N ASP A 42 -8.09 -23.57 -35.92
CA ASP A 42 -8.98 -24.71 -35.63
C ASP A 42 -8.43 -25.66 -34.53
N GLN A 43 -7.70 -25.08 -33.57
CA GLN A 43 -7.05 -25.80 -32.49
C GLN A 43 -7.95 -25.88 -31.25
N PRO A 44 -7.89 -26.97 -30.48
CA PRO A 44 -8.74 -27.16 -29.29
C PRO A 44 -8.44 -26.11 -28.21
N VAL A 45 -9.39 -25.21 -27.99
CA VAL A 45 -9.29 -24.07 -27.04
C VAL A 45 -9.51 -24.50 -25.57
N TRP A 46 -9.90 -25.76 -25.35
CA TRP A 46 -10.25 -26.29 -24.02
C TRP A 46 -9.16 -26.12 -22.97
N PHE A 47 -7.88 -26.16 -23.34
CA PHE A 47 -6.78 -25.99 -22.40
C PHE A 47 -6.72 -24.56 -21.83
N TYR A 48 -6.91 -23.55 -22.68
CA TYR A 48 -6.96 -22.14 -22.26
C TYR A 48 -8.18 -21.85 -21.38
N LEU A 49 -9.31 -22.50 -21.67
CA LEU A 49 -10.54 -22.30 -20.90
C LEU A 49 -10.50 -23.03 -19.55
N ALA A 50 -10.07 -24.30 -19.54
CA ALA A 50 -10.07 -25.12 -18.34
C ALA A 50 -8.95 -24.77 -17.36
N TRP A 51 -7.78 -24.35 -17.86
CA TRP A 51 -6.62 -24.06 -17.02
C TRP A 51 -6.19 -22.59 -17.07
N GLY A 52 -6.26 -21.96 -18.24
CA GLY A 52 -5.88 -20.55 -18.40
C GLY A 52 -6.77 -19.61 -17.60
N LEU A 53 -8.09 -19.78 -17.67
CA LEU A 53 -9.03 -18.92 -16.96
C LEU A 53 -8.90 -19.04 -15.42
N PRO A 54 -8.91 -20.25 -14.81
CA PRO A 54 -8.69 -20.36 -13.36
C PRO A 54 -7.32 -19.83 -12.92
N ALA A 55 -6.25 -20.08 -13.70
CA ALA A 55 -4.92 -19.56 -13.38
C ALA A 55 -4.87 -18.03 -13.42
N ALA A 56 -5.49 -17.40 -14.42
CA ALA A 56 -5.60 -15.95 -14.52
C ALA A 56 -6.37 -15.34 -13.35
N ILE A 57 -7.49 -15.96 -12.95
CA ILE A 57 -8.28 -15.51 -11.80
C ILE A 57 -7.45 -15.64 -10.51
N ALA A 58 -6.79 -16.78 -10.31
CA ALA A 58 -5.96 -17.00 -9.13
C ALA A 58 -4.81 -15.97 -9.04
N LEU A 59 -4.13 -15.72 -10.15
CA LEU A 59 -3.03 -14.77 -10.20
C LEU A 59 -3.50 -13.33 -9.99
N ALA A 60 -4.62 -12.93 -10.61
CA ALA A 60 -5.22 -11.61 -10.42
C ALA A 60 -5.67 -11.40 -8.96
N THR A 61 -6.24 -12.44 -8.33
CA THR A 61 -6.67 -12.41 -6.93
C THR A 61 -5.47 -12.26 -6.00
N ALA A 62 -4.42 -13.05 -6.20
CA ALA A 62 -3.19 -12.99 -5.42
C ALA A 62 -2.50 -11.62 -5.57
N TRP A 63 -2.41 -11.10 -6.81
CA TRP A 63 -1.85 -9.79 -7.07
C TRP A 63 -2.64 -8.66 -6.41
N THR A 64 -3.97 -8.74 -6.46
CA THR A 64 -4.86 -7.75 -5.83
C THR A 64 -4.68 -7.74 -4.32
N HIS A 65 -4.65 -8.92 -3.69
CA HIS A 65 -4.37 -9.03 -2.27
C HIS A 65 -3.00 -8.46 -1.92
N PHE A 66 -1.98 -8.75 -2.72
CA PHE A 66 -0.63 -8.24 -2.52
C PHE A 66 -0.55 -6.72 -2.69
N SER A 67 -1.26 -6.17 -3.67
CA SER A 67 -1.31 -4.73 -3.92
C SER A 67 -2.02 -3.99 -2.77
N LEU A 68 -3.14 -4.52 -2.28
CA LEU A 68 -3.87 -3.95 -1.14
C LEU A 68 -3.06 -3.95 0.15
N SER A 69 -2.28 -5.00 0.41
CA SER A 69 -1.47 -5.11 1.63
C SER A 69 -0.21 -4.23 1.59
N ARG A 70 0.29 -3.88 0.41
CA ARG A 70 1.43 -2.96 0.26
C ARG A 70 1.05 -1.50 0.06
N THR A 71 -0.17 -1.21 -0.37
CA THR A 71 -0.61 0.18 -0.58
C THR A 71 -0.92 0.84 0.76
N ILE A 72 -0.20 1.91 1.10
CA ILE A 72 -0.38 2.63 2.36
C ILE A 72 -1.65 3.50 2.28
N ALA A 73 -2.57 3.30 3.22
CA ALA A 73 -3.84 4.01 3.30
C ALA A 73 -3.87 5.06 4.41
N GLU A 74 -3.36 4.71 5.59
CA GLU A 74 -3.29 5.62 6.73
C GLU A 74 -1.88 5.69 7.30
N LEU A 75 -1.54 6.88 7.77
CA LEU A 75 -0.34 7.13 8.54
C LEU A 75 -0.69 8.00 9.75
N ARG A 76 -0.39 7.51 10.95
CA ARG A 76 -0.61 8.24 12.21
C ARG A 76 0.72 8.46 12.88
N PHE A 77 0.89 9.63 13.48
CA PHE A 77 2.09 9.97 14.23
C PHE A 77 1.75 10.20 15.70
N ARG A 78 2.73 9.88 16.54
CA ARG A 78 2.81 10.17 17.97
C ARG A 78 4.26 10.56 18.25
N SER A 79 4.54 11.19 19.40
CA SER A 79 5.92 11.50 19.81
C SER A 79 6.82 10.27 19.63
N GLY A 80 7.81 10.37 18.74
CA GLY A 80 8.77 9.30 18.42
C GLY A 80 8.25 8.05 17.74
N GLN A 81 6.96 7.95 17.46
CA GLN A 81 6.33 6.74 16.93
C GLN A 81 5.43 7.06 15.74
N ALA A 82 5.37 6.13 14.79
CA ALA A 82 4.42 6.16 13.71
C ALA A 82 3.69 4.83 13.60
N ALA A 83 2.42 4.89 13.25
CA ALA A 83 1.63 3.73 12.85
C ALA A 83 1.28 3.87 11.37
N VAL A 84 1.66 2.86 10.59
CA VAL A 84 1.38 2.75 9.16
C VAL A 84 0.34 1.66 8.97
N ARG A 85 -0.73 1.95 8.23
CA ARG A 85 -1.76 0.95 7.88
C ARG A 85 -1.92 0.88 6.38
N SER A 86 -1.90 -0.33 5.85
CA SER A 86 -2.23 -0.59 4.46
C SER A 86 -3.74 -0.45 4.21
N VAL A 87 -4.16 -0.37 2.94
CA VAL A 87 -5.58 -0.42 2.57
C VAL A 87 -6.22 -1.69 3.15
N TYR A 88 -5.51 -2.82 3.09
CA TYR A 88 -5.97 -4.08 3.66
C TYR A 88 -6.17 -4.01 5.19
N ASP A 89 -5.24 -3.39 5.94
CA ASP A 89 -5.36 -3.25 7.40
C ASP A 89 -6.48 -2.28 7.82
N VAL A 90 -6.74 -1.27 6.99
CA VAL A 90 -7.87 -0.34 7.20
C VAL A 90 -9.20 -1.07 6.99
N LEU A 91 -9.30 -1.84 5.91
CA LEU A 91 -10.48 -2.64 5.59
C LEU A 91 -10.81 -3.72 6.63
N LEU A 92 -9.79 -4.31 7.26
CA LEU A 92 -9.96 -5.27 8.36
C LEU A 92 -10.14 -4.63 9.73
N GLU A 93 -10.24 -3.30 9.80
CA GLU A 93 -10.33 -2.53 11.03
C GLU A 93 -9.23 -2.86 12.05
N ARG A 94 -8.05 -3.31 11.58
CA ARG A 94 -6.95 -3.69 12.47
C ARG A 94 -6.45 -2.51 13.29
N SER A 95 -6.22 -2.75 14.58
CA SER A 95 -5.65 -1.77 15.49
C SER A 95 -4.33 -1.21 14.95
N PRO A 96 -4.08 0.12 15.06
CA PRO A 96 -2.82 0.71 14.61
C PRO A 96 -1.62 0.13 15.36
N GLU A 97 -0.65 -0.40 14.62
CA GLU A 97 0.60 -0.89 15.20
C GLU A 97 1.61 0.26 15.29
N TRP A 98 1.90 0.71 16.52
CA TRP A 98 2.84 1.79 16.77
C TRP A 98 4.28 1.28 16.76
N LYS A 99 5.11 1.89 15.92
CA LYS A 99 6.53 1.53 15.78
C LYS A 99 7.40 2.79 15.93
N PRO A 100 8.60 2.66 16.52
CA PRO A 100 9.51 3.78 16.69
C PRO A 100 9.97 4.32 15.33
N ILE A 101 10.11 5.64 15.25
CA ILE A 101 10.65 6.35 14.09
C ILE A 101 12.17 6.45 14.28
N PHE A 102 12.92 5.83 13.38
CA PHE A 102 14.38 5.86 13.42
C PHE A 102 14.99 6.93 12.52
N ASN A 103 14.31 7.27 11.44
CA ASN A 103 14.79 8.27 10.50
C ASN A 103 13.63 8.93 9.78
N VAL A 104 13.77 10.23 9.53
CA VAL A 104 12.86 11.04 8.73
C VAL A 104 13.70 11.88 7.79
N ARG A 105 13.68 11.54 6.51
CA ARG A 105 14.25 12.37 5.45
C ARG A 105 13.12 12.95 4.62
N THR A 106 13.18 14.24 4.40
CA THR A 106 12.10 14.99 3.78
C THR A 106 12.66 15.77 2.61
N THR A 107 12.22 15.39 1.42
CA THR A 107 12.52 16.05 0.16
C THR A 107 11.28 16.85 -0.27
N SER A 108 11.39 17.66 -1.32
CA SER A 108 10.27 18.41 -1.91
C SER A 108 9.18 17.51 -2.51
N TRP A 109 9.53 16.28 -2.90
CA TRP A 109 8.66 15.39 -3.69
C TRP A 109 8.35 14.05 -3.00
N HIS A 110 9.14 13.66 -2.00
CA HIS A 110 8.94 12.44 -1.23
C HIS A 110 9.42 12.61 0.21
N VAL A 111 8.77 11.90 1.13
CA VAL A 111 9.23 11.72 2.52
C VAL A 111 9.67 10.28 2.67
N GLU A 112 10.91 10.08 3.04
CA GLU A 112 11.45 8.78 3.44
C GLU A 112 11.34 8.66 4.96
N LEU A 113 10.57 7.68 5.41
CA LEU A 113 10.21 7.47 6.80
C LEU A 113 10.61 6.05 7.21
N SER A 114 11.64 5.92 8.04
CA SER A 114 12.07 4.63 8.58
C SER A 114 11.38 4.37 9.92
N VAL A 115 10.51 3.38 9.94
CA VAL A 115 9.65 3.02 11.07
C VAL A 115 9.84 1.55 11.41
N GLY A 116 10.32 1.26 12.62
CA GLY A 116 10.73 -0.10 12.98
C GLY A 116 11.89 -0.57 12.10
N ARG A 117 11.69 -1.65 11.34
CA ARG A 117 12.69 -2.22 10.41
C ARG A 117 12.39 -1.92 8.94
N ILE A 118 11.38 -1.10 8.66
CA ILE A 118 10.89 -0.85 7.30
C ILE A 118 11.04 0.63 6.99
N THR A 119 11.63 0.92 5.84
CA THR A 119 11.67 2.27 5.27
C THR A 119 10.53 2.42 4.28
N TYR A 120 9.70 3.44 4.49
CA TYR A 120 8.59 3.78 3.63
C TYR A 120 8.91 5.05 2.86
N GLU A 121 8.63 5.04 1.56
CA GLU A 121 8.72 6.22 0.71
C GLU A 121 7.32 6.75 0.43
N LEU A 122 7.06 7.98 0.88
CA LEU A 122 5.77 8.65 0.80
C LEU A 122 5.85 9.73 -0.27
N GLN A 123 5.31 9.44 -1.45
CA GLN A 123 5.31 10.37 -2.59
C GLN A 123 4.21 11.43 -2.47
N VAL A 124 4.48 12.67 -2.91
CA VAL A 124 3.54 13.79 -2.83
C VAL A 124 2.16 13.48 -3.42
N ASP A 125 2.10 12.81 -4.57
CA ASP A 125 0.85 12.54 -5.30
C ASP A 125 -0.11 11.60 -4.54
N ALA A 126 0.43 10.78 -3.64
CA ALA A 126 -0.36 9.83 -2.86
C ALA A 126 -1.00 10.48 -1.62
N TRP A 127 -0.65 11.71 -1.25
CA TRP A 127 -1.03 12.33 0.02
C TRP A 127 -1.63 13.73 -0.18
N PRO A 128 -2.97 13.89 -0.05
CA PRO A 128 -3.63 15.18 -0.25
C PRO A 128 -3.17 16.30 0.70
N ASN A 129 -2.69 15.94 1.89
CA ASN A 129 -2.11 16.87 2.86
C ASN A 129 -0.63 16.54 3.11
N TYR A 130 0.15 16.60 2.03
CA TYR A 130 1.58 16.28 2.05
C TYR A 130 2.39 17.20 2.96
N ASP A 131 2.17 18.51 2.91
CA ASP A 131 2.88 19.49 3.74
C ASP A 131 2.65 19.26 5.24
N GLY A 132 1.42 18.94 5.62
CA GLY A 132 1.07 18.60 7.00
C GLY A 132 1.73 17.29 7.44
N LEU A 133 1.80 16.30 6.55
CA LEU A 133 2.46 15.03 6.81
C LEU A 133 3.97 15.23 7.02
N GLN A 134 4.62 16.02 6.16
CA GLN A 134 6.05 16.31 6.24
C GLN A 134 6.39 17.01 7.56
N LYS A 135 5.61 18.02 7.96
CA LYS A 135 5.75 18.73 9.23
C LYS A 135 5.56 17.80 10.43
N ALA A 136 4.51 16.99 10.42
CA ALA A 136 4.22 16.05 11.51
C ALA A 136 5.31 14.98 11.65
N ALA A 137 5.83 14.46 10.55
CA ALA A 137 6.94 13.50 10.55
C ALA A 137 8.20 14.11 11.19
N ARG A 138 8.57 15.33 10.78
CA ARG A 138 9.72 16.05 11.36
C ARG A 138 9.54 16.30 12.85
N GLN A 139 8.40 16.84 13.26
CA GLN A 139 8.11 17.14 14.66
C GLN A 139 8.17 15.89 15.53
N SER A 140 7.58 14.79 15.08
CA SER A 140 7.53 13.53 15.83
C SER A 140 8.92 12.93 16.05
N PHE A 141 9.83 13.08 15.07
CA PHE A 141 11.22 12.65 15.21
C PHE A 141 12.04 13.56 16.13
N THR A 142 11.88 14.88 16.01
CA THR A 142 12.59 15.84 16.88
C THR A 142 12.21 15.67 18.35
N SER A 143 10.93 15.40 18.66
CA SER A 143 10.49 15.16 20.04
C SER A 143 11.18 13.94 20.68
N GLU A 144 11.39 12.85 19.93
CA GLU A 144 12.11 11.67 20.42
C GLU A 144 13.60 11.98 20.64
N ALA A 145 14.23 12.68 19.70
CA ALA A 145 15.62 13.11 19.82
C ALA A 145 15.82 14.02 21.05
N SER A 146 14.86 14.91 21.34
CA SER A 146 14.89 15.75 22.54
C SER A 146 14.64 14.96 23.83
N SER A 147 13.72 13.98 23.84
CA SER A 147 13.49 13.11 24.99
C SER A 147 14.67 12.20 25.30
N SER A 148 15.40 11.75 24.29
CA SER A 148 16.61 10.91 24.45
C SER A 148 17.89 11.72 24.69
N ALA A 149 17.87 13.03 24.41
CA ALA A 149 18.95 13.98 24.72
C ALA A 149 18.83 14.65 26.10
N SER A 150 17.75 14.41 26.86
CA SER A 150 17.67 14.87 28.25
C SER A 150 18.81 14.24 29.06
N PRO A 151 19.78 15.04 29.56
CA PRO A 151 20.87 14.52 30.36
C PRO A 151 20.29 14.04 31.68
N SER A 152 20.59 12.80 32.03
CA SER A 152 20.40 12.30 33.39
C SER A 152 21.25 13.17 34.32
N SER A 153 20.62 14.19 34.92
CA SER A 153 21.19 14.96 36.01
C SER A 153 21.26 14.05 37.23
N TYR A 154 22.32 13.25 37.32
CA TYR A 154 22.74 12.65 38.57
C TYR A 154 23.43 13.74 39.39
N VAL A 155 22.73 14.14 40.46
CA VAL A 155 23.26 14.87 41.62
C VAL A 155 24.05 13.90 42.48
#